data_AF-A0AAV6TQB7-F1
#
_entry.id   AF-A0AAV6TQB7-F1
#
_cell.length_a   1.000
_cell.length_b   1.000
_cell.length_c   1.000
_cell.angle_alpha   90.00
_cell.angle_beta   90.00
_cell.angle_gamma   90.00
#
_symmetry.space_group_name_H-M   'P 1'
#
loop_
_entity.id
_entity.type
_entity.pdbx_description
1 polymer ?
#
loop_
_entity_poly.entity_id
_entity_poly.type
_entity_poly.pdbx_seq_one_letter_code
_entity_poly.pdbx_strand_id
1 'polypeptide(L)'
;MTSSSPELFRFSNKEDYSNVSSDVWKISTPSLSWSIILSYLISSEELSSWTTNYELLSEVKSLKGLRKINNTNLQFDENSIRNSVQEFNPFLRNPSIYSDKQATVLLKLVHLKLCSFAIENATRNDEFLIKAAAKMLKCQIVVITDCSGTTNVTSYGEVLEERVPKLVLFLKKEIENGAESVVEYAFGMNLQHSASLRSDAMKYLFGKAEVDCDDICQIEEKYKELQETCIPFNDNFLLGILADWKHIVPNIYRTPYIAWELASAGFNTDPCYSEIGGLSAFGFCLIHKNSQLFRMLYNYAVNNFVKCSDSVRNPSKNIVEFLKAVSLSLKRDHDIISKVNENDSCGVVYKNSFKTIREILYFNEYQSNCVEEMYKILETETQIETQRKRIVLSILSEYLLYFYCQSNVNPNLYEDHVENIYYYENIDSFTCLLFFDKILFLNPGPNFEIFKNTVQNLFMTVLSYNTFSNCKDQLEITNEKCSECEFTSSNIVRNVISFDHRKSLKVFLQQYIENLKKDRTDDLPDINETLRNVRLCLQDFPDITDEILTTRLMKYLKTAIEFRFDEEDEDFVDALLVFERTLQVIGETLHSSAQSKSVVGHLISSCFPNE
;
A
#
# COMPACT_ATOMS: atom_id res chain seq x y z
N MET A 1 -36.45 -32.20 -23.05
CA MET A 1 -35.42 -33.07 -22.45
C MET A 1 -34.47 -33.53 -23.54
N THR A 2 -33.42 -32.76 -23.75
CA THR A 2 -32.22 -33.13 -24.51
C THR A 2 -31.09 -32.39 -23.81
N SER A 3 -30.27 -33.13 -23.08
CA SER A 3 -29.09 -32.66 -22.37
C SER A 3 -28.03 -32.24 -23.39
N SER A 4 -27.84 -30.94 -23.56
CA SER A 4 -26.65 -30.41 -24.21
C SER A 4 -25.50 -30.42 -23.21
N SER A 5 -24.56 -31.32 -23.44
CA SER A 5 -23.22 -31.34 -22.84
C SER A 5 -22.52 -29.97 -22.99
N PRO A 6 -21.70 -29.52 -22.01
CA PRO A 6 -20.91 -28.30 -22.16
C PRO A 6 -19.91 -28.51 -23.31
N GLU A 7 -19.94 -27.62 -24.29
CA GLU A 7 -18.93 -27.59 -25.34
C GLU A 7 -17.56 -27.28 -24.71
N LEU A 8 -16.64 -28.23 -24.81
CA LEU A 8 -15.21 -28.04 -24.55
C LEU A 8 -14.70 -26.90 -25.45
N PHE A 9 -14.18 -25.83 -24.83
CA PHE A 9 -13.76 -24.62 -25.52
C PHE A 9 -12.60 -24.88 -26.49
N ARG A 10 -12.79 -24.41 -27.72
CA ARG A 10 -11.82 -24.37 -28.81
C ARG A 10 -10.87 -23.18 -28.61
N PHE A 11 -9.57 -23.42 -28.48
CA PHE A 11 -8.59 -22.41 -28.88
C PHE A 11 -8.63 -22.30 -30.42
N SER A 12 -8.80 -21.10 -30.96
CA SER A 12 -8.75 -20.89 -32.40
C SER A 12 -7.34 -21.24 -32.91
N ASN A 13 -7.26 -22.04 -33.97
CA ASN A 13 -6.01 -22.48 -34.62
C ASN A 13 -5.32 -21.36 -35.43
N LYS A 14 -5.30 -20.12 -34.93
CA LYS A 14 -4.46 -19.05 -35.46
C LYS A 14 -3.70 -18.41 -34.31
N GLU A 15 -2.38 -18.52 -34.39
CA GLU A 15 -1.39 -18.03 -33.45
C GLU A 15 -1.59 -16.53 -33.18
N ASP A 16 -2.22 -16.22 -32.05
CA ASP A 16 -2.09 -14.95 -31.36
C ASP A 16 -1.96 -15.26 -29.86
N TYR A 17 -0.74 -15.63 -29.45
CA TYR A 17 -0.43 -15.98 -28.06
C TYR A 17 -0.43 -14.76 -27.12
N SER A 18 -0.77 -13.58 -27.63
CA SER A 18 -0.88 -12.31 -26.91
C SER A 18 -1.98 -12.32 -25.84
N ASN A 19 -3.00 -13.18 -25.96
CA ASN A 19 -4.12 -13.28 -25.01
C ASN A 19 -4.05 -14.46 -24.04
N VAL A 20 -2.99 -15.30 -24.05
CA VAL A 20 -2.95 -16.48 -23.16
C VAL A 20 -2.83 -16.10 -21.69
N SER A 21 -2.27 -14.92 -21.38
CA SER A 21 -2.20 -14.39 -20.01
C SER A 21 -3.56 -13.91 -19.47
N SER A 22 -4.52 -13.54 -20.33
CA SER A 22 -5.82 -13.03 -19.87
C SER A 22 -6.78 -14.14 -19.43
N ASP A 23 -6.54 -15.39 -19.83
CA ASP A 23 -7.46 -16.50 -19.59
C ASP A 23 -7.06 -17.37 -18.38
N VAL A 24 -5.91 -17.07 -17.77
CA VAL A 24 -5.38 -17.83 -16.64
C VAL A 24 -5.00 -16.95 -15.48
N TRP A 25 -5.14 -17.51 -14.29
CA TRP A 25 -4.68 -16.94 -13.05
C TRP A 25 -3.27 -17.42 -12.71
N LYS A 26 -2.35 -16.47 -12.55
CA LYS A 26 -0.97 -16.74 -12.15
C LYS A 26 -0.88 -17.09 -10.65
N ILE A 27 -0.35 -18.28 -10.34
CA ILE A 27 -0.12 -18.77 -8.97
C ILE A 27 1.37 -19.03 -8.76
N SER A 28 1.97 -18.34 -7.79
CA SER A 28 3.38 -18.47 -7.44
C SER A 28 3.71 -19.81 -6.79
N THR A 29 4.92 -20.32 -7.09
CA THR A 29 5.40 -21.62 -6.63
C THR A 29 6.87 -21.56 -6.21
N PRO A 30 7.32 -22.46 -5.31
CA PRO A 30 8.71 -22.44 -4.83
C PRO A 30 9.77 -22.83 -5.87
N SER A 31 9.40 -23.49 -6.97
CA SER A 31 10.36 -23.95 -7.99
C SER A 31 9.66 -24.28 -9.31
N LEU A 32 10.42 -24.27 -10.41
CA LEU A 32 9.95 -24.69 -11.73
C LEU A 32 9.26 -26.07 -11.74
N SER A 33 9.80 -27.03 -10.98
CA SER A 33 9.23 -28.38 -10.90
C SER A 33 7.86 -28.38 -10.23
N TRP A 34 7.66 -27.52 -9.24
CA TRP A 34 6.33 -27.33 -8.63
C TRP A 34 5.37 -26.70 -9.64
N SER A 35 5.79 -25.67 -10.38
CA SER A 35 4.94 -25.03 -11.39
C SER A 35 4.48 -26.02 -12.46
N ILE A 36 5.39 -26.85 -12.98
CA ILE A 36 5.09 -27.88 -13.99
C ILE A 36 4.12 -28.93 -13.46
N ILE A 37 4.41 -29.52 -12.29
CA ILE A 37 3.63 -30.64 -11.77
C ILE A 37 2.24 -30.19 -11.32
N LEU A 38 2.14 -29.08 -10.60
CA LEU A 38 0.83 -28.57 -10.15
C LEU A 38 -0.02 -28.17 -11.34
N SER A 39 0.54 -27.44 -12.31
CA SER A 39 -0.18 -27.08 -13.53
C SER A 39 -0.71 -28.32 -14.26
N TYR A 40 0.11 -29.37 -14.36
CA TYR A 40 -0.28 -30.62 -15.02
C TYR A 40 -1.38 -31.37 -14.25
N LEU A 41 -1.24 -31.52 -12.93
CA LEU A 41 -2.25 -32.21 -12.11
C LEU A 41 -3.58 -31.48 -12.08
N ILE A 42 -3.56 -30.15 -11.96
CA ILE A 42 -4.77 -29.31 -11.98
C ILE A 42 -5.44 -29.40 -13.36
N SER A 43 -4.68 -29.24 -14.45
CA SER A 43 -5.22 -29.39 -15.82
C SER A 43 -5.78 -30.79 -16.08
N SER A 44 -5.21 -31.82 -15.46
CA SER A 44 -5.72 -33.20 -15.56
C SER A 44 -7.08 -33.38 -14.89
N GLU A 45 -7.30 -32.73 -13.75
CA GLU A 45 -8.61 -32.70 -13.09
C GLU A 45 -9.64 -31.92 -13.93
N GLU A 46 -9.25 -30.74 -14.46
CA GLU A 46 -10.10 -29.93 -15.35
C GLU A 46 -10.56 -30.71 -16.59
N LEU A 47 -9.67 -31.51 -17.19
CA LEU A 47 -9.96 -32.32 -18.39
C LEU A 47 -10.59 -33.69 -18.07
N SER A 48 -10.93 -33.98 -16.80
CA SER A 48 -11.42 -35.30 -16.37
C SER A 48 -10.53 -36.48 -16.81
N SER A 49 -9.21 -36.24 -16.90
CA SER A 49 -8.19 -37.18 -17.38
C SER A 49 -7.21 -37.61 -16.28
N TRP A 50 -7.59 -37.39 -15.01
CA TRP A 50 -6.78 -37.62 -13.82
C TRP A 50 -6.06 -38.97 -13.83
N THR A 51 -6.79 -40.08 -13.94
CA THR A 51 -6.21 -41.43 -13.83
C THR A 51 -5.14 -41.67 -14.89
N THR A 52 -5.41 -41.33 -16.16
CA THR A 52 -4.44 -41.49 -17.26
C THR A 52 -3.19 -40.63 -17.07
N ASN A 53 -3.36 -39.38 -16.62
CA ASN A 53 -2.24 -38.44 -16.47
C ASN A 53 -1.44 -38.70 -15.18
N TYR A 54 -2.10 -39.11 -14.10
CA TYR A 54 -1.45 -39.60 -12.89
C TYR A 54 -0.69 -40.90 -13.15
N GLU A 55 -1.26 -41.79 -13.97
CA GLU A 55 -0.56 -42.97 -14.49
C GLU A 55 0.66 -42.55 -15.29
N LEU A 56 0.64 -41.53 -16.16
CA LEU A 56 1.86 -41.07 -16.85
C LEU A 56 2.94 -40.52 -15.89
N LEU A 57 2.54 -39.89 -14.79
CA LEU A 57 3.44 -39.47 -13.72
C LEU A 57 3.99 -40.66 -12.90
N SER A 58 3.21 -41.75 -12.77
CA SER A 58 3.52 -42.90 -11.91
C SER A 58 3.97 -44.19 -12.63
N GLU A 59 3.74 -44.36 -13.93
CA GLU A 59 4.03 -45.55 -14.77
C GLU A 59 5.53 -45.74 -15.04
N VAL A 60 6.36 -44.91 -14.46
CA VAL A 60 7.80 -45.06 -14.63
C VAL A 60 8.20 -46.34 -13.88
N LYS A 61 8.44 -47.41 -14.64
CA LYS A 61 8.99 -48.72 -14.21
C LYS A 61 10.22 -48.61 -13.27
N SER A 62 10.78 -47.43 -13.08
CA SER A 62 11.84 -47.05 -12.14
C SER A 62 11.39 -46.71 -10.70
N LEU A 63 10.09 -46.62 -10.38
CA LEU A 63 9.60 -46.42 -8.99
C LEU A 63 10.02 -47.56 -8.05
N LYS A 64 10.15 -48.79 -8.55
CA LYS A 64 10.69 -49.91 -7.77
C LYS A 64 12.19 -49.77 -7.46
N GLY A 65 12.95 -49.09 -8.31
CA GLY A 65 14.38 -48.83 -8.12
C GLY A 65 14.68 -47.67 -7.17
N LEU A 66 13.90 -46.58 -7.26
CA LEU A 66 14.05 -45.40 -6.40
C LEU A 66 13.49 -45.61 -4.98
N ARG A 67 12.49 -46.49 -4.79
CA ARG A 67 12.03 -46.94 -3.45
C ARG A 67 13.13 -47.60 -2.62
N LYS A 68 14.09 -48.27 -3.27
CA LYS A 68 15.26 -48.88 -2.60
C LYS A 68 16.30 -47.85 -2.16
N ILE A 69 16.40 -46.70 -2.83
CA ILE A 69 17.42 -45.68 -2.55
C ILE A 69 17.02 -44.81 -1.34
N ASN A 70 15.71 -44.58 -1.13
CA ASN A 70 15.21 -43.69 -0.07
C ASN A 70 14.63 -44.41 1.17
N ASN A 71 14.68 -45.75 1.27
CA ASN A 71 14.14 -46.51 2.40
C ASN A 71 12.68 -46.17 2.76
N THR A 72 11.89 -45.69 1.80
CA THR A 72 10.50 -45.30 2.02
C THR A 72 9.55 -46.39 1.53
N ASN A 73 8.99 -47.16 2.46
CA ASN A 73 7.83 -48.04 2.24
C ASN A 73 6.53 -47.22 2.09
N LEU A 74 6.55 -46.12 1.33
CA LEU A 74 5.37 -45.31 1.08
C LEU A 74 4.53 -45.97 -0.02
N GLN A 75 3.37 -46.48 0.36
CA GLN A 75 2.28 -46.72 -0.59
C GLN A 75 1.76 -45.34 -0.99
N PHE A 76 1.81 -45.03 -2.29
CA PHE A 76 1.18 -43.82 -2.82
C PHE A 76 -0.31 -44.08 -2.90
N ASP A 77 -1.09 -43.20 -2.28
CA ASP A 77 -2.54 -43.19 -2.41
C ASP A 77 -2.91 -42.11 -3.42
N GLU A 78 -3.32 -42.54 -4.61
CA GLU A 78 -3.79 -41.66 -5.68
C GLU A 78 -4.91 -40.73 -5.18
N ASN A 79 -5.82 -41.25 -4.34
CA ASN A 79 -6.94 -40.48 -3.81
C ASN A 79 -6.46 -39.39 -2.85
N SER A 80 -5.42 -39.65 -2.05
CA SER A 80 -4.84 -38.65 -1.15
C SER A 80 -4.24 -37.47 -1.92
N ILE A 81 -3.54 -37.75 -3.02
CA ILE A 81 -2.95 -36.69 -3.87
C ILE A 81 -4.05 -35.96 -4.65
N ARG A 82 -5.05 -36.69 -5.17
CA ARG A 82 -6.19 -36.11 -5.86
C ARG A 82 -6.97 -35.15 -4.97
N ASN A 83 -7.29 -35.57 -3.75
CA ASN A 83 -7.96 -34.71 -2.77
C ASN A 83 -7.10 -33.49 -2.44
N SER A 84 -5.78 -33.66 -2.29
CA SER A 84 -4.86 -32.53 -2.04
C SER A 84 -4.81 -31.51 -3.19
N VAL A 85 -4.99 -31.97 -4.44
CA VAL A 85 -5.06 -31.10 -5.61
C VAL A 85 -6.43 -30.44 -5.74
N GLN A 86 -7.52 -31.17 -5.46
CA GLN A 86 -8.88 -30.61 -5.46
C GLN A 86 -9.10 -29.58 -4.34
N GLU A 87 -8.48 -29.78 -3.18
CA GLU A 87 -8.51 -28.85 -2.05
C GLU A 87 -7.40 -27.78 -2.15
N PHE A 88 -6.64 -27.74 -3.25
CA PHE A 88 -5.58 -26.75 -3.41
C PHE A 88 -6.19 -25.35 -3.51
N ASN A 89 -6.05 -24.58 -2.44
CA ASN A 89 -6.28 -23.15 -2.44
C ASN A 89 -4.96 -22.45 -2.10
N PRO A 90 -4.38 -21.64 -3.01
CA PRO A 90 -3.10 -20.99 -2.78
C PRO A 90 -3.12 -19.96 -1.62
N PHE A 91 -4.29 -19.59 -1.06
CA PHE A 91 -4.43 -18.62 0.05
C PHE A 91 -4.88 -19.23 1.37
N LEU A 92 -5.49 -20.41 1.37
CA LEU A 92 -5.95 -21.06 2.60
C LEU A 92 -4.89 -22.01 3.11
N ARG A 93 -4.10 -21.50 4.07
CA ARG A 93 -2.97 -22.18 4.73
C ARG A 93 -1.81 -22.39 3.76
N ASN A 94 -0.58 -22.25 4.27
CA ASN A 94 0.66 -22.68 3.62
C ASN A 94 0.36 -23.93 2.77
N PRO A 95 0.37 -23.89 1.42
CA PRO A 95 -0.44 -24.81 0.63
C PRO A 95 -0.18 -26.22 1.11
N SER A 96 -1.19 -26.87 1.67
CA SER A 96 -1.02 -28.15 2.37
C SER A 96 -0.25 -29.14 1.51
N ILE A 97 -0.44 -29.05 0.19
CA ILE A 97 0.26 -29.77 -0.86
C ILE A 97 1.80 -29.64 -0.84
N TYR A 98 2.36 -28.47 -0.49
CA TYR A 98 3.81 -28.29 -0.36
C TYR A 98 4.37 -28.95 0.91
N SER A 99 3.53 -29.10 1.94
CA SER A 99 3.86 -29.83 3.17
C SER A 99 3.43 -31.30 3.16
N ASP A 100 2.63 -31.70 2.17
CA ASP A 100 2.13 -33.06 2.03
C ASP A 100 3.28 -34.00 1.67
N LYS A 101 3.45 -35.04 2.49
CA LYS A 101 4.56 -35.99 2.34
C LYS A 101 4.48 -36.76 1.03
N GLN A 102 3.28 -37.13 0.57
CA GLN A 102 3.10 -37.89 -0.67
C GLN A 102 3.35 -37.00 -1.89
N ALA A 103 2.79 -35.78 -1.91
CA ALA A 103 3.00 -34.81 -2.98
C ALA A 103 4.48 -34.40 -3.10
N THR A 104 5.15 -34.16 -1.96
CA THR A 104 6.59 -33.84 -1.93
C THR A 104 7.44 -34.98 -2.48
N VAL A 105 7.10 -36.23 -2.16
CA VAL A 105 7.84 -37.39 -2.70
C VAL A 105 7.56 -37.55 -4.20
N LEU A 106 6.31 -37.37 -4.65
CA LEU A 106 5.96 -37.35 -6.07
C LEU A 106 6.78 -36.31 -6.83
N LEU A 107 6.84 -35.07 -6.31
CA LEU A 107 7.67 -34.00 -6.86
C LEU A 107 9.13 -34.42 -6.98
N LYS A 108 9.75 -34.94 -5.91
CA LYS A 108 11.16 -35.35 -5.93
C LYS A 108 11.42 -36.41 -7.01
N LEU A 109 10.50 -37.36 -7.19
CA LEU A 109 10.63 -38.42 -8.18
C LEU A 109 10.51 -37.88 -9.61
N VAL A 110 9.51 -37.04 -9.85
CA VAL A 110 9.31 -36.39 -11.15
C VAL A 110 10.50 -35.48 -11.47
N HIS A 111 10.97 -34.70 -10.50
CA HIS A 111 12.15 -33.83 -10.65
C HIS A 111 13.40 -34.64 -11.04
N LEU A 112 13.70 -35.73 -10.32
CA LEU A 112 14.84 -36.61 -10.65
C LEU A 112 14.74 -37.16 -12.07
N LYS A 113 13.52 -37.50 -12.51
CA LYS A 113 13.27 -37.97 -13.88
C LYS A 113 13.46 -36.85 -14.90
N LEU A 114 12.90 -35.66 -14.67
CA LEU A 114 13.11 -34.49 -15.54
C LEU A 114 14.60 -34.18 -15.68
N CYS A 115 15.37 -34.22 -14.58
CA CYS A 115 16.82 -34.10 -14.62
C CYS A 115 17.47 -35.21 -15.44
N SER A 116 17.04 -36.48 -15.31
CA SER A 116 17.60 -37.58 -16.12
C SER A 116 17.35 -37.42 -17.62
N PHE A 117 16.21 -36.84 -18.02
CA PHE A 117 15.92 -36.49 -19.42
C PHE A 117 16.71 -35.26 -19.89
N ALA A 118 17.07 -34.35 -18.98
CA ALA A 118 17.84 -33.15 -19.30
C ALA A 118 19.36 -33.41 -19.38
N ILE A 119 19.89 -34.42 -18.67
CA ILE A 119 21.34 -34.72 -18.57
C ILE A 119 21.99 -35.15 -19.90
N GLU A 120 21.23 -35.49 -20.95
CA GLU A 120 21.82 -35.69 -22.29
C GLU A 120 22.49 -34.41 -22.86
N ASN A 121 22.28 -33.22 -22.28
CA ASN A 121 23.03 -31.99 -22.61
C ASN A 121 23.47 -31.23 -21.35
N ALA A 122 24.79 -31.01 -21.21
CA ALA A 122 25.50 -30.77 -19.95
C ALA A 122 25.40 -29.37 -19.30
N THR A 123 24.28 -28.65 -19.39
CA THR A 123 24.07 -27.41 -18.62
C THR A 123 22.67 -27.35 -18.00
N ARG A 124 22.60 -27.04 -16.70
CA ARG A 124 21.33 -26.76 -15.99
C ARG A 124 20.73 -25.47 -16.54
N ASN A 125 19.86 -25.59 -17.54
CA ASN A 125 19.06 -24.48 -18.07
C ASN A 125 17.57 -24.87 -17.93
N ASP A 126 16.78 -23.98 -17.35
CA ASP A 126 15.33 -24.14 -17.12
C ASP A 126 14.60 -24.52 -18.42
N GLU A 127 15.06 -24.00 -19.55
CA GLU A 127 14.53 -24.33 -20.88
C GLU A 127 14.61 -25.83 -21.20
N PHE A 128 15.71 -26.51 -20.83
CA PHE A 128 15.83 -27.95 -21.05
C PHE A 128 14.89 -28.75 -20.17
N LEU A 129 14.68 -28.33 -18.92
CA LEU A 129 13.72 -28.96 -18.02
C LEU A 129 12.29 -28.84 -18.54
N ILE A 130 11.93 -27.68 -19.11
CA ILE A 130 10.61 -27.45 -19.69
C ILE A 130 10.41 -28.30 -20.95
N LYS A 131 11.42 -28.36 -21.86
CA LYS A 131 11.38 -29.25 -23.04
C LYS A 131 11.24 -30.71 -22.65
N ALA A 132 12.00 -31.15 -21.64
CA ALA A 132 11.92 -32.51 -21.11
C ALA A 132 10.54 -32.79 -20.51
N ALA A 133 9.96 -31.83 -19.79
CA ALA A 133 8.61 -31.95 -19.21
C ALA A 133 7.54 -32.06 -20.30
N ALA A 134 7.54 -31.19 -21.30
CA ALA A 134 6.59 -31.23 -22.41
C ALA A 134 6.58 -32.59 -23.10
N LYS A 135 7.78 -33.16 -23.37
CA LYS A 135 7.93 -34.50 -23.96
C LYS A 135 7.50 -35.62 -23.03
N MET A 136 7.92 -35.58 -21.76
CA MET A 136 7.66 -36.63 -20.78
C MET A 136 6.17 -36.74 -20.45
N LEU A 137 5.52 -35.60 -20.24
CA LEU A 137 4.11 -35.49 -19.87
C LEU A 137 3.17 -35.52 -21.08
N LYS A 138 3.72 -35.54 -22.30
CA LYS A 138 2.99 -35.43 -23.56
C LYS A 138 2.01 -34.27 -23.52
N CYS A 139 2.50 -33.08 -23.19
CA CYS A 139 1.69 -31.87 -23.01
C CYS A 139 2.29 -30.70 -23.79
N GLN A 140 1.46 -29.69 -24.07
CA GLN A 140 1.95 -28.39 -24.55
C GLN A 140 2.23 -27.50 -23.36
N ILE A 141 3.40 -26.87 -23.30
CA ILE A 141 3.76 -25.91 -22.24
C ILE A 141 4.02 -24.56 -22.89
N VAL A 142 3.17 -23.58 -22.58
CA VAL A 142 3.35 -22.17 -22.93
C VAL A 142 4.06 -21.48 -21.77
N VAL A 143 5.19 -20.84 -22.04
CA VAL A 143 6.00 -20.14 -21.06
C VAL A 143 6.00 -18.66 -21.37
N ILE A 144 5.51 -17.87 -20.43
CA ILE A 144 5.50 -16.42 -20.46
C ILE A 144 6.66 -15.95 -19.59
N THR A 145 7.68 -15.36 -20.22
CA THR A 145 8.86 -14.84 -19.53
C THR A 145 8.78 -13.32 -19.48
N ASP A 146 8.81 -12.75 -18.28
CA ASP A 146 8.92 -11.31 -18.06
C ASP A 146 10.36 -10.97 -17.67
N CYS A 147 11.05 -10.25 -18.55
CA CYS A 147 12.40 -9.72 -18.35
C CYS A 147 12.33 -8.19 -18.39
N SER A 148 12.46 -7.53 -17.24
CA SER A 148 12.58 -6.06 -17.16
C SER A 148 11.47 -5.31 -17.92
N GLY A 149 10.22 -5.82 -17.88
CA GLY A 149 9.07 -5.20 -18.55
C GLY A 149 8.87 -5.60 -20.02
N THR A 150 9.71 -6.49 -20.56
CA THR A 150 9.49 -7.14 -21.85
C THR A 150 8.94 -8.55 -21.65
N THR A 151 7.75 -8.80 -22.19
CA THR A 151 7.09 -10.11 -22.11
C THR A 151 7.37 -10.92 -23.37
N ASN A 152 7.99 -12.09 -23.21
CA ASN A 152 8.22 -13.04 -24.29
C ASN A 152 7.39 -14.29 -24.07
N VAL A 153 6.72 -14.78 -25.12
CA VAL A 153 5.95 -16.02 -25.07
C VAL A 153 6.64 -17.09 -25.91
N THR A 154 6.87 -18.24 -25.30
CA THR A 154 7.48 -19.41 -25.96
C THR A 154 6.61 -20.64 -25.72
N SER A 155 6.50 -21.52 -26.71
CA SER A 155 5.72 -22.76 -26.59
C SER A 155 6.63 -23.97 -26.79
N TYR A 156 6.44 -24.99 -25.95
CA TYR A 156 7.17 -26.25 -25.98
C TYR A 156 6.19 -27.42 -26.11
N GLY A 157 6.59 -28.46 -26.85
CA GLY A 157 5.74 -29.62 -27.17
C GLY A 157 5.10 -29.52 -28.56
N GLU A 158 4.67 -30.65 -29.10
CA GLU A 158 3.95 -30.71 -30.38
C GLU A 158 2.48 -30.31 -30.16
N VAL A 159 1.90 -29.57 -31.11
CA VAL A 159 0.45 -29.30 -31.15
C VAL A 159 -0.24 -30.62 -31.49
N LEU A 160 -0.58 -31.38 -30.46
CA LEU A 160 -1.29 -32.65 -30.58
C LEU A 160 -2.78 -32.42 -30.28
N GLU A 161 -3.62 -33.37 -30.70
CA GLU A 161 -5.10 -33.37 -30.71
C GLU A 161 -5.80 -32.71 -29.50
N GLU A 162 -7.08 -32.33 -29.66
CA GLU A 162 -7.96 -31.56 -28.74
C GLU A 162 -8.05 -32.02 -27.25
N ARG A 163 -7.38 -33.10 -26.84
CA ARG A 163 -7.47 -33.69 -25.47
C ARG A 163 -6.17 -33.69 -24.68
N VAL A 164 -5.16 -32.95 -25.11
CA VAL A 164 -3.86 -32.89 -24.44
C VAL A 164 -3.81 -31.72 -23.44
N PRO A 165 -3.29 -31.91 -22.20
CA PRO A 165 -3.12 -30.82 -21.25
C PRO A 165 -2.27 -29.69 -21.83
N LYS A 166 -2.77 -28.46 -21.75
CA LYS A 166 -2.04 -27.24 -22.11
C LYS A 166 -1.69 -26.51 -20.81
N LEU A 167 -0.40 -26.44 -20.52
CA LEU A 167 0.12 -25.81 -19.31
C LEU A 167 0.59 -24.39 -19.62
N VAL A 168 0.33 -23.46 -18.72
CA VAL A 168 0.87 -22.09 -18.80
C VAL A 168 1.81 -21.88 -17.62
N LEU A 169 3.05 -21.50 -17.90
CA LEU A 169 4.06 -21.20 -16.89
C LEU A 169 4.50 -19.74 -17.01
N PHE A 170 4.80 -19.13 -15.88
CA PHE A 170 5.30 -17.76 -15.79
C PHE A 170 6.68 -17.78 -15.15
N LEU A 171 7.64 -17.13 -15.81
CA LEU A 171 9.01 -16.95 -15.33
C LEU A 171 9.30 -15.46 -15.22
N LYS A 172 9.56 -14.97 -14.01
CA LYS A 172 10.04 -13.59 -13.83
C LYS A 172 11.56 -13.62 -13.69
N LYS A 173 12.27 -12.92 -14.58
CA LYS A 173 13.72 -12.78 -14.53
C LYS A 173 14.13 -11.34 -14.22
N GLU A 174 15.18 -11.20 -13.42
CA GLU A 174 15.82 -9.91 -13.13
C GLU A 174 17.29 -9.97 -13.55
N ILE A 175 17.78 -8.86 -14.12
CA ILE A 175 19.17 -8.74 -14.55
C ILE A 175 19.99 -8.27 -13.34
N GLU A 176 20.76 -9.18 -12.75
CA GLU A 176 21.71 -8.86 -11.70
C GLU A 176 23.14 -8.90 -12.26
N ASN A 177 23.89 -7.81 -12.15
CA ASN A 177 25.29 -7.72 -12.60
C ASN A 177 25.52 -8.14 -14.08
N GLY A 178 24.53 -7.90 -14.95
CA GLY A 178 24.60 -8.28 -16.37
C GLY A 178 24.28 -9.75 -16.67
N ALA A 179 23.90 -10.54 -15.66
CA ALA A 179 23.40 -11.90 -15.81
C ALA A 179 21.90 -11.97 -15.50
N GLU A 180 21.14 -12.69 -16.33
CA GLU A 180 19.73 -12.99 -16.02
C GLU A 180 19.65 -13.99 -14.87
N SER A 181 18.97 -13.60 -13.79
CA SER A 181 18.60 -14.47 -12.68
C SER A 181 17.08 -14.66 -12.67
N VAL A 182 16.61 -15.91 -12.47
CA VAL A 182 15.17 -16.16 -12.31
C VAL A 182 14.78 -15.91 -10.86
N VAL A 183 13.82 -15.02 -10.64
CA VAL A 183 13.41 -14.58 -9.30
C VAL A 183 12.08 -15.20 -8.89
N GLU A 184 11.21 -15.55 -9.84
CA GLU A 184 9.87 -16.07 -9.54
C GLU A 184 9.43 -17.14 -10.54
N TYR A 185 8.90 -18.26 -10.02
CA TYR A 185 8.27 -19.33 -10.79
C TYR A 185 6.77 -19.40 -10.47
N ALA A 186 5.92 -19.42 -11.48
CA ALA A 186 4.47 -19.53 -11.31
C ALA A 186 3.81 -20.37 -12.41
N PHE A 187 2.60 -20.84 -12.17
CA PHE A 187 1.77 -21.50 -13.18
C PHE A 187 0.43 -20.79 -13.35
N GLY A 188 -0.20 -20.98 -14.51
CA GLY A 188 -1.54 -20.52 -14.82
C GLY A 188 -2.59 -21.58 -14.46
N MET A 189 -3.59 -21.17 -13.68
CA MET A 189 -4.82 -21.93 -13.44
C MET A 189 -5.97 -21.32 -14.23
N ASN A 190 -6.92 -22.11 -14.73
CA ASN A 190 -8.04 -21.57 -15.49
C ASN A 190 -8.89 -20.58 -14.65
N LEU A 191 -9.32 -19.46 -15.25
CA LEU A 191 -10.15 -18.45 -14.56
C LEU A 191 -11.51 -18.99 -14.08
N GLN A 192 -12.15 -19.88 -14.83
CA GLN A 192 -13.42 -20.50 -14.43
C GLN A 192 -13.25 -21.40 -13.21
N HIS A 193 -12.15 -22.17 -13.16
CA HIS A 193 -11.86 -23.04 -12.02
C HIS A 193 -11.41 -22.24 -10.79
N SER A 194 -10.65 -21.17 -11.01
CA SER A 194 -10.16 -20.32 -9.91
C SER A 194 -11.20 -19.38 -9.31
N ALA A 195 -12.32 -19.12 -10.00
CA ALA A 195 -13.39 -18.24 -9.54
C ALA A 195 -13.86 -18.54 -8.10
N SER A 196 -14.15 -19.80 -7.78
CA SER A 196 -14.57 -20.22 -6.45
C SER A 196 -13.45 -20.07 -5.42
N LEU A 197 -12.23 -20.46 -5.79
CA LEU A 197 -11.04 -20.34 -4.92
C LEU A 197 -10.74 -18.88 -4.56
N ARG A 198 -10.90 -17.96 -5.51
CA ARG A 198 -10.76 -16.51 -5.30
C ARG A 198 -11.86 -15.96 -4.40
N SER A 199 -13.10 -16.42 -4.57
CA SER A 199 -14.22 -16.05 -3.70
C SER A 199 -13.96 -16.48 -2.25
N ASP A 200 -13.51 -17.71 -2.04
CA ASP A 200 -13.18 -18.23 -0.70
C ASP A 200 -12.01 -17.45 -0.06
N ALA A 201 -11.00 -17.10 -0.85
CA ALA A 201 -9.89 -16.27 -0.40
C ALA A 201 -10.35 -14.87 0.00
N MET A 202 -11.20 -14.23 -0.82
CA MET A 202 -11.79 -12.92 -0.53
C MET A 202 -12.55 -12.94 0.80
N LYS A 203 -13.43 -13.92 1.01
CA LYS A 203 -14.18 -14.07 2.28
C LYS A 203 -13.26 -14.22 3.48
N TYR A 204 -12.25 -15.08 3.37
CA TYR A 204 -11.29 -15.30 4.44
C TYR A 204 -10.53 -14.02 4.79
N LEU A 205 -10.09 -13.27 3.78
CA LEU A 205 -9.36 -12.02 3.96
C LEU A 205 -10.24 -10.91 4.52
N PHE A 206 -11.50 -10.80 4.07
CA PHE A 206 -12.47 -9.88 4.65
C PHE A 206 -12.83 -10.22 6.09
N GLY A 207 -13.00 -11.51 6.42
CA GLY A 207 -13.17 -11.94 7.80
C GLY A 207 -11.98 -11.59 8.69
N LYS A 208 -10.75 -11.70 8.17
CA LYS A 208 -9.53 -11.23 8.86
C LYS A 208 -9.46 -9.71 9.01
N ALA A 209 -10.02 -8.99 8.05
CA ALA A 209 -10.07 -7.53 8.06
C ALA A 209 -11.26 -6.99 8.90
N GLU A 210 -11.97 -7.85 9.63
CA GLU A 210 -13.10 -7.46 10.47
C GLU A 210 -14.20 -6.76 9.66
N VAL A 211 -14.44 -7.20 8.43
CA VAL A 211 -15.57 -6.75 7.61
C VAL A 211 -16.83 -7.48 8.06
N ASP A 212 -17.95 -6.76 8.13
CA ASP A 212 -19.22 -7.33 8.56
C ASP A 212 -19.70 -8.46 7.65
N CYS A 213 -20.28 -9.50 8.23
CA CYS A 213 -20.70 -10.70 7.48
C CYS A 213 -21.73 -10.36 6.39
N ASP A 214 -22.61 -9.40 6.64
CA ASP A 214 -23.63 -8.98 5.68
C ASP A 214 -23.00 -8.32 4.43
N ASP A 215 -21.98 -7.49 4.64
CA ASP A 215 -21.22 -6.88 3.55
C ASP A 215 -20.44 -7.93 2.75
N ILE A 216 -19.83 -8.91 3.42
CA ILE A 216 -19.13 -10.03 2.77
C ILE A 216 -20.09 -10.81 1.86
N CYS A 217 -21.28 -11.13 2.36
CA CYS A 217 -22.31 -11.84 1.59
C CYS A 217 -22.75 -11.04 0.35
N GLN A 218 -23.00 -9.73 0.50
CA GLN A 218 -23.42 -8.88 -0.62
C GLN A 218 -22.33 -8.77 -1.70
N ILE A 219 -21.07 -8.61 -1.30
CA ILE A 219 -19.95 -8.56 -2.27
C ILE A 219 -19.79 -9.90 -2.98
N GLU A 220 -19.96 -11.01 -2.26
CA GLU A 220 -19.93 -12.34 -2.87
C GLU A 220 -21.05 -12.54 -3.89
N GLU A 221 -22.27 -12.13 -3.57
CA GLU A 221 -23.41 -12.21 -4.50
C GLU A 221 -23.13 -11.41 -5.77
N LYS A 222 -22.67 -10.15 -5.63
CA LYS A 222 -22.28 -9.32 -6.77
C LYS A 222 -21.11 -9.93 -7.56
N TYR A 223 -20.15 -10.54 -6.88
CA TYR A 223 -19.03 -11.22 -7.52
C TYR A 223 -19.51 -12.38 -8.40
N LYS A 224 -20.44 -13.19 -7.90
CA LYS A 224 -21.06 -14.30 -8.66
C LYS A 224 -21.85 -13.78 -9.86
N GLU A 225 -22.67 -12.75 -9.68
CA GLU A 225 -23.45 -12.13 -10.76
C GLU A 225 -22.54 -11.60 -11.89
N LEU A 226 -21.46 -10.92 -11.54
CA LEU A 226 -20.53 -10.36 -12.52
C LEU A 226 -19.70 -11.43 -13.23
N GLN A 227 -19.41 -12.54 -12.56
CA GLN A 227 -18.80 -13.71 -13.19
C GLN A 227 -19.72 -14.36 -14.22
N GLU A 228 -21.01 -14.51 -13.92
CA GLU A 228 -22.00 -15.07 -14.87
C GLU A 228 -22.16 -14.18 -16.12
N THR A 229 -22.00 -12.87 -15.97
CA THR A 229 -22.08 -11.89 -17.08
C THR A 229 -20.76 -11.66 -17.80
N CYS A 230 -19.70 -12.41 -17.46
CA CYS A 230 -18.36 -12.31 -18.06
C CYS A 230 -17.71 -10.92 -17.91
N ILE A 231 -18.12 -10.14 -16.91
CA ILE A 231 -17.51 -8.86 -16.58
C ILE A 231 -16.39 -9.13 -15.56
N PRO A 232 -15.13 -8.76 -15.84
CA PRO A 232 -14.02 -9.05 -14.94
C PRO A 232 -14.06 -8.16 -13.70
N PHE A 233 -14.87 -8.52 -12.70
CA PHE A 233 -14.89 -7.82 -11.40
C PHE A 233 -13.52 -7.82 -10.72
N ASN A 234 -12.69 -8.82 -11.00
CA ASN A 234 -11.33 -8.91 -10.48
C ASN A 234 -10.48 -7.70 -10.90
N ASP A 235 -10.59 -7.26 -12.15
CA ASP A 235 -9.79 -6.15 -12.68
C ASP A 235 -10.25 -4.80 -12.14
N ASN A 236 -11.55 -4.69 -11.81
CA ASN A 236 -12.19 -3.49 -11.28
C ASN A 236 -12.50 -3.57 -9.78
N PHE A 237 -11.89 -4.50 -9.05
CA PHE A 237 -12.27 -4.85 -7.68
C PHE A 237 -12.31 -3.63 -6.75
N LEU A 238 -11.20 -2.87 -6.69
CA LEU A 238 -11.13 -1.67 -5.84
C LEU A 238 -12.16 -0.61 -6.24
N LEU A 239 -12.34 -0.37 -7.54
CA LEU A 239 -13.31 0.62 -8.04
C LEU A 239 -14.75 0.19 -7.73
N GLY A 240 -15.05 -1.10 -7.85
CA GLY A 240 -16.34 -1.69 -7.51
C GLY A 240 -16.67 -1.59 -6.02
N ILE A 241 -15.68 -1.82 -5.14
CA ILE A 241 -15.85 -1.63 -3.69
C ILE A 241 -16.00 -0.14 -3.36
N LEU A 242 -15.24 0.74 -4.01
CA LEU A 242 -15.35 2.19 -3.80
C LEU A 242 -16.73 2.75 -4.19
N ALA A 243 -17.38 2.16 -5.19
CA ALA A 243 -18.71 2.58 -5.62
C ALA A 243 -19.79 2.24 -4.59
N ASP A 244 -19.83 0.99 -4.11
CA ASP A 244 -20.98 0.49 -3.34
C ASP A 244 -20.68 0.22 -1.86
N TRP A 245 -19.42 -0.05 -1.50
CA TRP A 245 -18.99 -0.41 -0.15
C TRP A 245 -17.76 0.37 0.33
N LYS A 246 -17.76 1.68 0.08
CA LYS A 246 -16.65 2.59 0.42
C LYS A 246 -16.18 2.51 1.88
N HIS A 247 -17.07 2.15 2.82
CA HIS A 247 -16.78 2.01 4.24
C HIS A 247 -15.88 0.81 4.58
N ILE A 248 -15.78 -0.18 3.68
CA ILE A 248 -14.95 -1.37 3.86
C ILE A 248 -13.49 -1.11 3.45
N VAL A 249 -13.25 -0.16 2.54
CA VAL A 249 -11.90 0.10 2.02
C VAL A 249 -10.89 0.42 3.13
N PRO A 250 -11.21 1.21 4.19
CA PRO A 250 -10.37 1.33 5.37
C PRO A 250 -9.90 -0.01 5.94
N ASN A 251 -10.77 -1.00 6.07
CA ASN A 251 -10.42 -2.31 6.63
C ASN A 251 -9.42 -3.07 5.74
N ILE A 252 -9.57 -2.92 4.42
CA ILE A 252 -8.69 -3.56 3.41
C ILE A 252 -7.28 -2.93 3.41
N TYR A 253 -7.18 -1.61 3.57
CA TYR A 253 -5.91 -0.87 3.41
C TYR A 253 -5.29 -0.41 4.74
N ARG A 254 -5.98 -0.59 5.88
CA ARG A 254 -5.43 -0.33 7.23
C ARG A 254 -4.15 -1.09 7.47
N THR A 255 -4.10 -2.34 7.02
CA THR A 255 -2.87 -3.12 6.97
C THR A 255 -2.56 -3.46 5.53
N PRO A 256 -1.32 -3.22 5.04
CA PRO A 256 -1.00 -3.54 3.66
C PRO A 256 -1.12 -5.03 3.31
N TYR A 257 -1.06 -5.89 4.33
CA TYR A 257 -1.19 -7.33 4.22
C TYR A 257 -2.50 -7.77 3.52
N ILE A 258 -3.65 -7.19 3.89
CA ILE A 258 -4.94 -7.62 3.34
C ILE A 258 -5.03 -7.28 1.85
N ALA A 259 -4.73 -6.04 1.46
CA ALA A 259 -4.69 -5.63 0.05
C ALA A 259 -3.68 -6.46 -0.76
N TRP A 260 -2.50 -6.74 -0.20
CA TRP A 260 -1.49 -7.57 -0.86
C TRP A 260 -1.92 -9.03 -1.08
N GLU A 261 -2.56 -9.65 -0.09
CA GLU A 261 -3.08 -11.02 -0.21
C GLU A 261 -4.27 -11.07 -1.18
N LEU A 262 -5.11 -10.03 -1.22
CA LEU A 262 -6.17 -9.89 -2.23
C LEU A 262 -5.57 -9.75 -3.64
N ALA A 263 -4.49 -8.98 -3.79
CA ALA A 263 -3.75 -8.89 -5.05
C ALA A 263 -3.16 -10.23 -5.49
N SER A 264 -2.60 -10.97 -4.54
CA SER A 264 -2.13 -12.34 -4.76
C SER A 264 -3.28 -13.25 -5.16
N ALA A 265 -4.47 -13.03 -4.59
CA ALA A 265 -5.73 -13.66 -4.97
C ALA A 265 -6.26 -13.29 -6.36
N GLY A 266 -5.58 -12.40 -7.07
CA GLY A 266 -5.93 -12.00 -8.43
C GLY A 266 -7.01 -10.92 -8.47
N PHE A 267 -7.26 -10.22 -7.36
CA PHE A 267 -8.05 -9.00 -7.34
C PHE A 267 -7.15 -7.78 -7.57
N ASN A 268 -7.60 -6.84 -8.38
CA ASN A 268 -6.85 -5.61 -8.59
C ASN A 268 -7.05 -4.64 -7.42
N THR A 269 -6.01 -4.49 -6.62
CA THR A 269 -5.99 -3.58 -5.47
C THR A 269 -5.11 -2.35 -5.71
N ASP A 270 -4.61 -2.13 -6.93
CA ASP A 270 -3.76 -0.99 -7.24
C ASP A 270 -4.61 0.30 -7.34
N PRO A 271 -4.39 1.30 -6.47
CA PRO A 271 -5.11 2.56 -6.54
C PRO A 271 -4.86 3.34 -7.84
N CYS A 272 -3.73 3.11 -8.51
CA CYS A 272 -3.40 3.75 -9.77
C CYS A 272 -4.20 3.17 -10.95
N TYR A 273 -4.77 1.98 -10.80
CA TYR A 273 -5.52 1.33 -11.86
C TYR A 273 -6.78 2.12 -12.21
N SER A 274 -7.13 2.03 -13.49
CA SER A 274 -8.27 2.72 -14.06
C SER A 274 -8.80 1.96 -15.27
N GLU A 275 -10.11 1.94 -15.43
CA GLU A 275 -10.72 1.51 -16.68
C GLU A 275 -10.35 2.44 -17.85
N ILE A 276 -10.49 1.94 -19.08
CA ILE A 276 -10.18 2.70 -20.30
C ILE A 276 -11.05 3.97 -20.34
N GLY A 277 -10.41 5.14 -20.22
CA GLY A 277 -11.08 6.44 -20.19
C GLY A 277 -11.78 6.79 -18.87
N GLY A 278 -11.71 5.92 -17.85
CA GLY A 278 -12.29 6.11 -16.53
C GLY A 278 -11.31 6.68 -15.51
N LEU A 279 -11.82 7.09 -14.35
CA LEU A 279 -11.03 7.58 -13.23
C LEU A 279 -10.33 6.44 -12.49
N SER A 280 -9.19 6.73 -11.88
CA SER A 280 -8.57 5.81 -10.93
C SER A 280 -9.26 5.90 -9.56
N ALA A 281 -8.85 5.05 -8.61
CA ALA A 281 -9.35 5.11 -7.24
C ALA A 281 -9.13 6.49 -6.60
N PHE A 282 -8.06 7.19 -6.98
CA PHE A 282 -7.79 8.56 -6.57
C PHE A 282 -8.87 9.52 -7.03
N GLY A 283 -9.19 9.54 -8.33
CA GLY A 283 -10.25 10.35 -8.90
C GLY A 283 -11.61 10.08 -8.27
N PHE A 284 -11.94 8.81 -8.01
CA PHE A 284 -13.17 8.44 -7.30
C PHE A 284 -13.22 9.03 -5.89
N CYS A 285 -12.13 8.93 -5.11
CA CYS A 285 -12.08 9.50 -3.77
C CYS A 285 -12.26 11.02 -3.77
N LEU A 286 -11.67 11.71 -4.76
CA LEU A 286 -11.74 13.16 -4.88
C LEU A 286 -13.15 13.65 -5.21
N ILE A 287 -13.83 13.02 -6.19
CA ILE A 287 -15.21 13.37 -6.56
C ILE A 287 -16.17 13.15 -5.38
N HIS A 288 -15.98 12.07 -4.62
CA HIS A 288 -16.78 11.77 -3.43
C HIS A 288 -16.32 12.50 -2.17
N LYS A 289 -15.37 13.44 -2.29
CA LYS A 289 -14.80 14.24 -1.19
C LYS A 289 -14.28 13.42 0.00
N ASN A 290 -13.79 12.20 -0.26
CA ASN A 290 -13.24 11.34 0.77
C ASN A 290 -11.71 11.46 0.85
N SER A 291 -11.25 12.53 1.51
CA SER A 291 -9.82 12.85 1.65
C SER A 291 -9.05 11.84 2.49
N GLN A 292 -9.68 11.23 3.50
CA GLN A 292 -9.07 10.19 4.33
C GLN A 292 -8.77 8.95 3.50
N LEU A 293 -9.75 8.51 2.71
CA LEU A 293 -9.60 7.37 1.83
C LEU A 293 -8.55 7.63 0.75
N PHE A 294 -8.56 8.83 0.16
CA PHE A 294 -7.51 9.27 -0.75
C PHE A 294 -6.12 9.14 -0.12
N ARG A 295 -5.90 9.73 1.08
CA ARG A 295 -4.60 9.70 1.78
C ARG A 295 -4.13 8.27 2.06
N MET A 296 -5.04 7.39 2.48
CA MET A 296 -4.72 5.99 2.74
C MET A 296 -4.30 5.25 1.46
N LEU A 297 -5.06 5.39 0.37
CA LEU A 297 -4.73 4.78 -0.91
C LEU A 297 -3.45 5.36 -1.51
N TYR A 298 -3.23 6.67 -1.39
CA TYR A 298 -2.01 7.33 -1.85
C TYR A 298 -0.79 6.78 -1.11
N ASN A 299 -0.86 6.70 0.22
CA ASN A 299 0.21 6.15 1.05
C ASN A 299 0.49 4.68 0.73
N TYR A 300 -0.54 3.89 0.43
CA TYR A 300 -0.38 2.51 -0.04
C TYR A 300 0.39 2.43 -1.36
N ALA A 301 -0.03 3.23 -2.36
CA ALA A 301 0.56 3.22 -3.69
C ALA A 301 2.04 3.66 -3.71
N VAL A 302 2.39 4.74 -2.99
CA VAL A 302 3.77 5.29 -3.03
C VAL A 302 4.79 4.46 -2.25
N ASN A 303 4.36 3.61 -1.31
CA ASN A 303 5.26 2.80 -0.49
C ASN A 303 5.41 1.35 -0.96
N ASN A 304 4.64 0.91 -1.96
CA ASN A 304 4.68 -0.45 -2.53
C ASN A 304 4.94 -1.56 -1.49
N PHE A 305 4.00 -1.71 -0.55
CA PHE A 305 4.07 -2.68 0.54
C PHE A 305 4.09 -4.16 0.11
N VAL A 306 4.08 -4.44 -1.19
CA VAL A 306 3.89 -5.76 -1.79
C VAL A 306 5.14 -6.66 -1.69
N LYS A 307 6.37 -6.11 -1.61
CA LYS A 307 7.58 -6.96 -1.76
C LYS A 307 8.84 -6.59 -0.96
N CYS A 308 8.94 -5.48 -0.23
CA CYS A 308 10.22 -5.09 0.39
C CYS A 308 10.09 -4.22 1.66
N SER A 309 11.20 -4.06 2.40
CA SER A 309 11.40 -2.99 3.40
C SER A 309 11.55 -1.59 2.78
N ASP A 310 11.56 -1.52 1.45
CA ASP A 310 11.66 -0.27 0.70
C ASP A 310 10.42 0.58 0.92
N SER A 311 10.63 1.90 0.99
CA SER A 311 9.57 2.88 1.17
C SER A 311 10.07 4.25 0.75
N VAL A 312 9.22 5.27 0.78
CA VAL A 312 9.67 6.66 0.59
C VAL A 312 10.72 7.12 1.62
N ARG A 313 10.85 6.41 2.76
CA ARG A 313 11.83 6.68 3.84
C ARG A 313 13.17 5.96 3.60
N ASN A 314 13.14 4.88 2.83
CA ASN A 314 14.29 4.08 2.43
C ASN A 314 14.10 3.63 0.97
N PRO A 315 14.36 4.54 0.01
CA PRO A 315 13.91 4.33 -1.36
C PRO A 315 14.82 3.38 -2.13
N SER A 316 14.19 2.62 -3.02
CA SER A 316 14.83 1.86 -4.09
C SER A 316 14.35 2.37 -5.45
N LYS A 317 14.95 1.90 -6.54
CA LYS A 317 14.52 2.21 -7.91
C LYS A 317 13.01 1.99 -8.11
N ASN A 318 12.47 0.93 -7.52
CA ASN A 318 11.05 0.61 -7.61
C ASN A 318 10.19 1.71 -6.97
N ILE A 319 10.56 2.23 -5.79
CA ILE A 319 9.83 3.32 -5.12
C ILE A 319 9.79 4.58 -5.98
N VAL A 320 10.88 4.90 -6.67
CA VAL A 320 10.94 6.00 -7.64
C VAL A 320 9.96 5.77 -8.80
N GLU A 321 9.89 4.55 -9.33
CA GLU A 321 8.96 4.18 -10.40
C GLU A 321 7.49 4.22 -9.93
N PHE A 322 7.18 3.83 -8.70
CA PHE A 322 5.82 3.93 -8.15
C PHE A 322 5.36 5.38 -7.99
N LEU A 323 6.23 6.28 -7.51
CA LEU A 323 5.91 7.70 -7.43
C LEU A 323 5.58 8.28 -8.81
N LYS A 324 6.32 7.86 -9.86
CA LYS A 324 6.03 8.24 -11.25
C LYS A 324 4.69 7.68 -11.73
N ALA A 325 4.38 6.43 -11.42
CA ALA A 325 3.09 5.82 -11.76
C ALA A 325 1.92 6.56 -11.10
N VAL A 326 2.04 6.90 -9.81
CA VAL A 326 1.06 7.72 -9.08
C VAL A 326 0.90 9.09 -9.74
N SER A 327 2.01 9.76 -10.09
CA SER A 327 1.99 11.06 -10.78
C SER A 327 1.23 10.99 -12.11
N LEU A 328 1.49 9.96 -12.91
CA LEU A 328 0.81 9.74 -14.20
C LEU A 328 -0.69 9.49 -14.01
N SER A 329 -1.07 8.68 -13.02
CA SER A 329 -2.46 8.41 -12.71
C SER A 329 -3.21 9.67 -12.26
N LEU A 330 -2.62 10.46 -11.35
CA LEU A 330 -3.19 11.72 -10.89
C LEU A 330 -3.32 12.77 -12.01
N LYS A 331 -2.34 12.87 -12.93
CA LYS A 331 -2.43 13.77 -14.09
C LYS A 331 -3.57 13.37 -15.02
N ARG A 332 -3.72 12.06 -15.26
CA ARG A 332 -4.80 11.51 -16.07
C ARG A 332 -6.17 11.81 -15.45
N ASP A 333 -6.32 11.60 -14.14
CA ASP A 333 -7.54 11.93 -13.42
C ASP A 333 -7.82 13.44 -13.45
N HIS A 334 -6.79 14.29 -13.30
CA HIS A 334 -6.91 15.74 -13.43
C HIS A 334 -7.45 16.14 -14.81
N ASP A 335 -6.95 15.53 -15.88
CA ASP A 335 -7.37 15.82 -17.26
C ASP A 335 -8.79 15.33 -17.57
N ILE A 336 -9.24 14.26 -16.93
CA ILE A 336 -10.63 13.79 -17.04
C ILE A 336 -11.56 14.75 -16.29
N ILE A 337 -11.22 15.10 -15.05
CA ILE A 337 -11.99 16.01 -14.21
C ILE A 337 -12.08 17.42 -14.85
N SER A 338 -11.01 17.91 -15.45
CA SER A 338 -10.98 19.22 -16.11
C SER A 338 -11.94 19.30 -17.31
N LYS A 339 -11.96 18.27 -18.17
CA LYS A 339 -12.85 18.21 -19.34
C LYS A 339 -14.34 18.14 -18.96
N VAL A 340 -14.67 17.49 -17.86
CA VAL A 340 -16.04 17.45 -17.33
C VAL A 340 -16.46 18.83 -16.80
N ASN A 341 -15.54 19.52 -16.12
CA ASN A 341 -15.78 20.86 -15.59
C ASN A 341 -15.92 21.94 -16.69
N GLU A 342 -15.30 21.75 -17.86
CA GLU A 342 -15.42 22.67 -19.00
C GLU A 342 -16.75 22.55 -19.76
N ASN A 343 -17.33 21.34 -19.80
CA ASN A 343 -18.50 21.03 -20.64
C ASN A 343 -19.84 21.11 -19.93
N ASP A 344 -19.84 21.20 -18.60
CA ASP A 344 -21.06 21.10 -17.81
C ASP A 344 -21.05 22.16 -16.70
N SER A 345 -22.19 22.80 -16.44
CA SER A 345 -22.41 23.72 -15.29
C SER A 345 -22.41 22.98 -13.94
N CYS A 346 -21.71 21.84 -13.87
CA CYS A 346 -21.66 20.90 -12.76
C CYS A 346 -20.78 21.42 -11.62
N GLY A 347 -21.38 22.27 -10.76
CA GLY A 347 -21.25 22.23 -9.31
C GLY A 347 -19.90 22.55 -8.65
N VAL A 348 -19.96 23.12 -7.44
CA VAL A 348 -18.82 23.39 -6.55
C VAL A 348 -17.94 22.14 -6.28
N VAL A 349 -18.49 20.93 -6.45
CA VAL A 349 -17.81 19.64 -6.22
C VAL A 349 -16.62 19.42 -7.15
N TYR A 350 -16.78 19.63 -8.46
CA TYR A 350 -15.70 19.41 -9.43
C TYR A 350 -14.61 20.49 -9.32
N LYS A 351 -15.00 21.73 -9.01
CA LYS A 351 -14.04 22.83 -8.76
C LYS A 351 -13.15 22.56 -7.54
N ASN A 352 -13.71 22.06 -6.45
CA ASN A 352 -12.92 21.69 -5.26
C ASN A 352 -12.03 20.48 -5.54
N SER A 353 -12.56 19.46 -6.21
CA SER A 353 -11.78 18.27 -6.61
C SER A 353 -10.59 18.65 -7.50
N PHE A 354 -10.80 19.58 -8.43
CA PHE A 354 -9.77 20.11 -9.32
C PHE A 354 -8.66 20.85 -8.55
N LYS A 355 -9.01 21.68 -7.57
CA LYS A 355 -8.03 22.34 -6.71
C LYS A 355 -7.23 21.30 -5.90
N THR A 356 -7.91 20.35 -5.27
CA THR A 356 -7.27 19.35 -4.42
C THR A 356 -6.31 18.45 -5.21
N ILE A 357 -6.68 18.01 -6.42
CA ILE A 357 -5.76 17.20 -7.23
C ILE A 357 -4.51 17.97 -7.66
N ARG A 358 -4.62 19.29 -7.89
CA ARG A 358 -3.48 20.16 -8.19
C ARG A 358 -2.52 20.28 -7.00
N GLU A 359 -3.05 20.47 -5.80
CA GLU A 359 -2.28 20.48 -4.55
C GLU A 359 -1.54 19.14 -4.34
N ILE A 360 -2.23 18.02 -4.53
CA ILE A 360 -1.66 16.68 -4.43
C ILE A 360 -0.56 16.46 -5.47
N LEU A 361 -0.78 16.86 -6.72
CA LEU A 361 0.22 16.75 -7.78
C LEU A 361 1.50 17.51 -7.42
N TYR A 362 1.36 18.72 -6.87
CA TYR A 362 2.50 19.52 -6.45
C TYR A 362 3.24 18.91 -5.24
N PHE A 363 2.50 18.33 -4.29
CA PHE A 363 3.08 17.55 -3.20
C PHE A 363 3.79 16.27 -3.70
N ASN A 364 3.19 15.55 -4.65
CA ASN A 364 3.78 14.36 -5.25
C ASN A 364 5.08 14.68 -6.00
N GLU A 365 5.15 15.85 -6.65
CA GLU A 365 6.37 16.36 -7.28
C GLU A 365 7.47 16.60 -6.25
N TYR A 366 7.16 17.31 -5.16
CA TYR A 366 8.08 17.49 -4.03
C TYR A 366 8.59 16.14 -3.47
N GLN A 367 7.67 15.22 -3.18
CA GLN A 367 8.00 13.90 -2.66
C GLN A 367 8.88 13.12 -3.63
N SER A 368 8.59 13.17 -4.93
CA SER A 368 9.39 12.54 -5.98
C SER A 368 10.81 13.08 -6.02
N ASN A 369 10.98 14.41 -5.98
CA ASN A 369 12.31 15.03 -6.01
C ASN A 369 13.14 14.63 -4.77
N CYS A 370 12.55 14.67 -3.57
CA CYS A 370 13.23 14.21 -2.35
C CYS A 370 13.64 12.74 -2.46
N VAL A 371 12.73 11.86 -2.88
CA VAL A 371 12.96 10.42 -2.94
C VAL A 371 14.00 10.05 -4.01
N GLU A 372 13.94 10.67 -5.19
CA GLU A 372 14.93 10.46 -6.25
C GLU A 372 16.33 10.88 -5.81
N GLU A 373 16.46 12.04 -5.15
CA GLU A 373 17.76 12.52 -4.70
C GLU A 373 18.29 11.69 -3.53
N MET A 374 17.42 11.27 -2.60
CA MET A 374 17.76 10.31 -1.56
C MET A 374 18.31 9.01 -2.15
N TYR A 375 17.63 8.44 -3.15
CA TYR A 375 18.06 7.21 -3.82
C TYR A 375 19.45 7.38 -4.48
N LYS A 376 19.68 8.47 -5.22
CA LYS A 376 21.00 8.76 -5.81
C LYS A 376 22.11 8.88 -4.76
N ILE A 377 21.84 9.53 -3.64
CA ILE A 377 22.81 9.66 -2.55
C ILE A 377 23.10 8.29 -1.92
N LEU A 378 22.08 7.45 -1.74
CA LEU A 378 22.24 6.08 -1.23
C LEU A 378 23.11 5.20 -2.15
N GLU A 379 23.02 5.37 -3.47
CA GLU A 379 23.84 4.63 -4.44
C GLU A 379 25.28 5.13 -4.54
N THR A 380 25.49 6.44 -4.41
CA THR A 380 26.78 7.08 -4.69
C THR A 380 27.67 7.24 -3.46
N GLU A 381 27.09 7.42 -2.28
CA GLU A 381 27.82 7.73 -1.05
C GLU A 381 27.87 6.50 -0.14
N THR A 382 29.10 6.06 0.18
CA THR A 382 29.31 4.86 1.01
C THR A 382 29.50 5.18 2.49
N GLN A 383 29.94 6.40 2.80
CA GLN A 383 30.09 6.88 4.17
C GLN A 383 28.72 7.29 4.72
N ILE A 384 28.27 6.59 5.76
CA ILE A 384 26.92 6.74 6.32
C ILE A 384 26.69 8.19 6.80
N GLU A 385 27.68 8.83 7.40
CA GLU A 385 27.57 10.18 7.97
C GLU A 385 27.35 11.23 6.86
N THR A 386 28.25 11.24 5.88
CA THR A 386 28.18 12.09 4.70
C THR A 386 26.88 11.87 3.93
N GLN A 387 26.49 10.59 3.77
CA GLN A 387 25.25 10.19 3.11
C GLN A 387 24.03 10.79 3.83
N ARG A 388 23.92 10.62 5.15
CA ARG A 388 22.78 11.10 5.96
C ARG A 388 22.70 12.62 5.99
N LYS A 389 23.83 13.31 6.16
CA LYS A 389 23.90 14.78 6.13
C LYS A 389 23.50 15.33 4.76
N ARG A 390 23.98 14.74 3.66
CA ARG A 390 23.60 15.14 2.29
C ARG A 390 22.12 14.91 2.03
N ILE A 391 21.56 13.78 2.49
CA ILE A 391 20.12 13.51 2.43
C ILE A 391 19.33 14.61 3.14
N VAL A 392 19.67 14.94 4.39
CA VAL A 392 18.97 16.00 5.14
C VAL A 392 19.09 17.35 4.45
N LEU A 393 20.29 17.72 4.00
CA LEU A 393 20.50 18.96 3.24
C LEU A 393 19.64 19.01 1.97
N SER A 394 19.52 17.91 1.24
CA SER A 394 18.68 17.78 0.06
C SER A 394 17.20 17.99 0.40
N ILE A 395 16.68 17.24 1.39
CA ILE A 395 15.28 17.34 1.84
C ILE A 395 14.92 18.77 2.25
N LEU A 396 15.75 19.41 3.07
CA LEU A 396 15.48 20.76 3.58
C LEU A 396 15.61 21.83 2.49
N SER A 397 16.55 21.66 1.56
CA SER A 397 16.70 22.59 0.43
C SER A 397 15.49 22.48 -0.52
N GLU A 398 15.04 21.26 -0.79
CA GLU A 398 13.86 21.01 -1.62
C GLU A 398 12.58 21.55 -0.96
N TYR A 399 12.44 21.35 0.36
CA TYR A 399 11.31 21.88 1.13
C TYR A 399 11.18 23.41 0.98
N LEU A 400 12.30 24.14 0.97
CA LEU A 400 12.27 25.59 0.79
C LEU A 400 11.83 26.01 -0.62
N LEU A 401 12.05 25.21 -1.65
CA LEU A 401 11.55 25.45 -3.01
C LEU A 401 10.03 25.27 -3.09
N TYR A 402 9.50 24.27 -2.37
CA TYR A 402 8.08 23.94 -2.31
C TYR A 402 7.36 24.59 -1.12
N PHE A 403 8.00 25.53 -0.41
CA PHE A 403 7.45 26.13 0.81
C PHE A 403 6.09 26.83 0.57
N TYR A 404 5.87 27.38 -0.63
CA TYR A 404 4.58 27.93 -1.04
C TYR A 404 3.93 27.05 -2.10
N CYS A 405 2.63 26.85 -2.01
CA CYS A 405 1.86 26.14 -3.04
C CYS A 405 1.83 27.00 -4.31
N GLN A 406 2.57 26.60 -5.35
CA GLN A 406 2.64 27.28 -6.66
C GLN A 406 2.89 28.80 -6.55
N SER A 407 4.14 29.14 -6.22
CA SER A 407 4.67 30.51 -6.08
C SER A 407 4.26 31.49 -7.21
N ASN A 408 3.51 32.56 -6.86
CA ASN A 408 3.87 33.98 -7.11
C ASN A 408 2.69 35.00 -7.19
N VAL A 409 1.43 34.63 -6.92
CA VAL A 409 0.32 35.56 -7.24
C VAL A 409 -0.47 36.08 -6.01
N ASN A 410 -0.37 35.46 -4.84
CA ASN A 410 -1.20 35.89 -3.71
C ASN A 410 -0.47 36.85 -2.74
N PRO A 411 -0.87 38.14 -2.63
CA PRO A 411 -0.25 39.09 -1.70
C PRO A 411 -0.52 38.75 -0.23
N ASN A 412 -1.53 37.92 0.07
CA ASN A 412 -1.86 37.50 1.43
C ASN A 412 -1.40 36.05 1.69
N LEU A 413 -0.22 35.90 2.30
CA LEU A 413 0.37 34.60 2.64
C LEU A 413 -0.47 33.77 3.62
N TYR A 414 -1.27 34.42 4.47
CA TYR A 414 -2.13 33.73 5.42
C TYR A 414 -3.37 33.14 4.75
N GLU A 415 -4.01 33.91 3.86
CA GLU A 415 -5.14 33.40 3.06
C GLU A 415 -4.71 32.21 2.21
N ASP A 416 -3.54 32.30 1.57
CA ASP A 416 -2.97 31.17 0.81
C ASP A 416 -2.73 29.93 1.69
N HIS A 417 -2.24 30.14 2.92
CA HIS A 417 -2.08 29.06 3.90
C HIS A 417 -3.39 28.36 4.23
N VAL A 418 -4.43 29.14 4.52
CA VAL A 418 -5.76 28.61 4.85
C VAL A 418 -6.38 27.94 3.63
N GLU A 419 -6.20 28.51 2.43
CA GLU A 419 -6.74 27.93 1.20
C GLU A 419 -6.15 26.56 0.89
N ASN A 420 -4.84 26.39 1.06
CA ASN A 420 -4.11 25.18 0.67
C ASN A 420 -3.60 24.40 1.90
N ILE A 421 -4.38 24.41 2.98
CA ILE A 421 -3.98 23.81 4.28
C ILE A 421 -3.59 22.34 4.14
N TYR A 422 -4.28 21.58 3.29
CA TYR A 422 -4.01 20.16 3.04
C TYR A 422 -2.64 19.92 2.40
N TYR A 423 -2.27 20.76 1.44
CA TYR A 423 -0.92 20.76 0.85
C TYR A 423 0.13 21.01 1.93
N TYR A 424 -0.08 22.03 2.77
CA TYR A 424 0.85 22.42 3.81
C TYR A 424 1.01 21.38 4.92
N GLU A 425 -0.09 20.76 5.37
CA GLU A 425 -0.04 19.62 6.29
C GLU A 425 0.79 18.47 5.72
N ASN A 426 0.58 18.11 4.44
CA ASN A 426 1.25 16.98 3.81
C ASN A 426 2.76 17.23 3.64
N ILE A 427 3.14 18.40 3.14
CA ILE A 427 4.56 18.74 2.92
C ILE A 427 5.32 18.84 4.23
N ASP A 428 4.75 19.49 5.25
CA ASP A 428 5.39 19.68 6.55
C ASP A 428 5.51 18.34 7.29
N SER A 429 4.45 17.51 7.27
CA SER A 429 4.47 16.17 7.89
C SER A 429 5.47 15.23 7.23
N PHE A 430 5.54 15.21 5.89
CA PHE A 430 6.49 14.39 5.16
C PHE A 430 7.94 14.83 5.42
N THR A 431 8.19 16.14 5.40
CA THR A 431 9.52 16.72 5.71
C THR A 431 9.96 16.35 7.12
N CYS A 432 9.08 16.50 8.11
CA CYS A 432 9.38 16.13 9.49
C CYS A 432 9.69 14.64 9.62
N LEU A 433 8.89 13.77 8.99
CA LEU A 433 9.12 12.32 8.99
C LEU A 433 10.52 11.97 8.48
N LEU A 434 10.91 12.51 7.31
CA LEU A 434 12.23 12.25 6.74
C LEU A 434 13.37 12.86 7.58
N PHE A 435 13.15 14.03 8.18
CA PHE A 435 14.14 14.70 9.01
C PHE A 435 14.40 13.93 10.32
N PHE A 436 13.36 13.57 11.06
CA PHE A 436 13.48 12.88 12.34
C PHE A 436 14.05 11.46 12.19
N ASP A 437 13.89 10.82 11.03
CA ASP A 437 14.54 9.56 10.69
C ASP A 437 16.08 9.64 10.60
N LYS A 438 16.61 10.85 10.47
CA LYS A 438 18.03 11.09 10.17
C LYS A 438 18.70 11.95 11.23
N ILE A 439 17.92 12.63 12.08
CA ILE A 439 18.42 13.59 13.08
C ILE A 439 19.46 12.99 14.04
N LEU A 440 19.34 11.72 14.42
CA LEU A 440 20.25 11.06 15.38
C LEU A 440 21.69 10.95 14.86
N PHE A 441 21.86 11.06 13.55
CA PHE A 441 23.15 10.98 12.87
C PHE A 441 23.67 12.36 12.44
N LEU A 442 22.97 13.44 12.80
CA LEU A 442 23.43 14.80 12.57
C LEU A 442 24.15 15.30 13.81
N ASN A 443 25.34 15.85 13.62
CA ASN A 443 25.95 16.68 14.63
C ASN A 443 25.10 17.97 14.75
N PRO A 444 24.63 18.36 15.95
CA PRO A 444 23.97 19.66 16.15
C PRO A 444 24.86 20.85 15.75
N GLY A 445 26.16 20.61 15.57
CA GLY A 445 27.13 21.58 15.11
C GLY A 445 27.48 22.58 16.21
N PRO A 446 28.33 23.58 15.87
CA PRO A 446 28.81 24.55 16.86
C PRO A 446 27.72 25.50 17.37
N ASN A 447 26.58 25.60 16.66
CA ASN A 447 25.47 26.47 17.03
C ASN A 447 24.23 25.66 17.42
N PHE A 448 24.27 25.15 18.65
CA PHE A 448 23.20 24.35 19.24
C PHE A 448 21.84 25.07 19.24
N GLU A 449 21.80 26.41 19.36
CA GLU A 449 20.55 27.16 19.34
C GLU A 449 19.85 27.09 17.97
N ILE A 450 20.58 27.10 16.86
CA ILE A 450 19.97 26.94 15.54
C ILE A 450 19.38 25.52 15.40
N PHE A 451 20.12 24.50 15.84
CA PHE A 451 19.63 23.13 15.86
C PHE A 451 18.36 23.00 16.72
N LYS A 452 18.40 23.54 17.94
CA LYS A 452 17.28 23.54 18.89
C LYS A 452 16.03 24.19 18.31
N ASN A 453 16.15 25.42 17.80
CA ASN A 453 15.01 26.13 17.21
C ASN A 453 14.44 25.40 15.99
N THR A 454 15.29 24.77 15.16
CA THR A 454 14.84 23.96 14.02
C THR A 454 14.02 22.76 14.46
N VAL A 455 14.53 22.00 15.43
CA VAL A 455 13.86 20.81 15.98
C VAL A 455 12.52 21.18 16.62
N GLN A 456 12.52 22.24 17.44
CA GLN A 456 11.32 22.75 18.10
C GLN A 456 10.25 23.18 17.09
N ASN A 457 10.62 23.96 16.07
CA ASN A 457 9.65 24.44 15.09
C ASN A 457 9.11 23.31 14.20
N LEU A 458 9.95 22.35 13.77
CA LEU A 458 9.48 21.17 13.03
C LEU A 458 8.47 20.37 13.86
N PHE A 459 8.77 20.15 15.14
CA PHE A 459 7.89 19.45 16.06
C PHE A 459 6.57 20.22 16.26
N MET A 460 6.63 21.53 16.52
CA MET A 460 5.46 22.37 16.73
C MET A 460 4.57 22.48 15.49
N THR A 461 5.15 22.58 14.29
CA THR A 461 4.36 22.60 13.06
C THR A 461 3.49 21.34 12.97
N VAL A 462 4.04 20.16 13.19
CA VAL A 462 3.28 18.89 13.16
C VAL A 462 2.33 18.75 14.35
N LEU A 463 2.74 19.17 15.55
CA LEU A 463 1.88 19.16 16.74
C LEU A 463 0.64 20.03 16.52
N SER A 464 0.84 21.26 16.04
CA SER A 464 -0.22 22.24 15.76
C SER A 464 -1.26 21.70 14.80
N TYR A 465 -0.85 20.97 13.76
CA TYR A 465 -1.79 20.25 12.91
C TYR A 465 -2.53 19.17 13.67
N ASN A 466 -1.86 18.31 14.44
CA ASN A 466 -2.55 17.24 15.17
C ASN A 466 -3.56 17.74 16.22
N THR A 467 -3.29 18.90 16.83
CA THR A 467 -4.11 19.52 17.86
C THR A 467 -5.26 20.33 17.30
N PHE A 468 -4.99 21.17 16.30
CA PHE A 468 -5.93 22.19 15.80
C PHE A 468 -6.45 21.90 14.39
N SER A 469 -6.04 20.81 13.73
CA SER A 469 -6.44 20.55 12.34
C SER A 469 -7.95 20.50 12.16
N ASN A 470 -8.40 21.30 11.19
CA ASN A 470 -9.78 21.33 10.70
C ASN A 470 -10.17 20.03 9.98
N CYS A 471 -9.22 19.17 9.64
CA CYS A 471 -9.43 17.99 8.81
C CYS A 471 -10.22 16.89 9.53
N LYS A 472 -10.23 16.86 10.86
CA LYS A 472 -11.03 15.86 11.62
C LYS A 472 -12.52 16.20 11.63
N ASP A 473 -12.88 17.48 11.72
CA ASP A 473 -14.27 17.93 11.85
C ASP A 473 -14.98 18.09 10.48
N GLN A 474 -14.26 18.12 9.35
CA GLN A 474 -14.87 18.09 8.01
C GLN A 474 -15.25 16.68 7.52
N LEU A 475 -14.91 15.63 8.28
CA LEU A 475 -15.13 14.23 7.92
C LEU A 475 -16.55 13.70 8.28
N GLU A 476 -17.38 14.49 8.96
CA GLU A 476 -18.74 14.09 9.38
C GLU A 476 -19.88 14.84 8.68
N ILE A 477 -19.63 15.57 7.59
CA ILE A 477 -20.74 16.18 6.83
C ILE A 477 -21.37 15.12 5.93
N THR A 478 -22.25 14.33 6.54
CA THR A 478 -23.37 13.67 5.88
C THR A 478 -24.07 14.63 4.94
N ASN A 479 -24.48 14.09 3.80
CA ASN A 479 -25.38 14.66 2.81
C ASN A 479 -26.36 15.69 3.41
N GLU A 480 -26.09 16.98 3.22
CA GLU A 480 -27.05 18.06 2.96
C GLU A 480 -26.40 19.42 3.35
N LYS A 481 -26.33 20.32 2.36
CA LYS A 481 -25.99 21.76 2.49
C LYS A 481 -24.56 22.08 2.96
N CYS A 482 -23.65 22.31 2.00
CA CYS A 482 -22.64 23.35 2.20
C CYS A 482 -22.57 24.29 0.99
N SER A 483 -23.65 25.05 0.80
CA SER A 483 -23.51 26.48 0.48
C SER A 483 -23.30 27.15 1.83
N GLU A 484 -22.23 27.95 2.01
CA GLU A 484 -21.86 28.59 3.29
C GLU A 484 -21.08 27.70 4.28
N CYS A 485 -20.03 27.04 3.79
CA CYS A 485 -18.85 26.81 4.63
C CYS A 485 -18.12 28.17 4.77
N GLU A 486 -18.83 29.17 5.30
CA GLU A 486 -18.28 30.47 5.64
C GLU A 486 -17.20 30.26 6.70
N PHE A 487 -16.15 31.05 6.59
CA PHE A 487 -15.10 31.20 7.58
C PHE A 487 -15.71 31.48 8.96
N THR A 488 -16.03 30.44 9.72
CA THR A 488 -16.34 30.61 11.14
C THR A 488 -15.08 31.15 11.80
N SER A 489 -15.24 32.18 12.64
CA SER A 489 -14.15 32.84 13.36
C SER A 489 -13.26 31.86 14.15
N SER A 490 -13.79 30.69 14.53
CA SER A 490 -13.06 29.58 15.15
C SER A 490 -12.00 28.94 14.25
N ASN A 491 -12.26 28.79 12.94
CA ASN A 491 -11.33 28.17 11.99
C ASN A 491 -10.16 29.10 11.65
N ILE A 492 -10.39 30.43 11.67
CA ILE A 492 -9.34 31.42 11.49
C ILE A 492 -8.36 31.35 12.67
N VAL A 493 -8.84 31.32 13.91
CA VAL A 493 -7.95 31.30 15.09
C VAL A 493 -7.10 30.02 15.13
N ARG A 494 -7.67 28.86 14.77
CA ARG A 494 -6.96 27.57 14.74
C ARG A 494 -5.79 27.55 13.76
N ASN A 495 -5.93 28.16 12.58
CA ASN A 495 -4.92 28.12 11.52
C ASN A 495 -3.79 29.16 11.70
N VAL A 496 -3.97 30.18 12.52
CA VAL A 496 -2.92 31.17 12.81
C VAL A 496 -1.73 30.51 13.51
N ILE A 497 -1.98 29.59 14.45
CA ILE A 497 -0.93 28.91 15.22
C ILE A 497 -0.02 28.11 14.28
N SER A 498 -0.59 27.26 13.42
CA SER A 498 0.19 26.49 12.45
C SER A 498 0.94 27.38 11.47
N PHE A 499 0.31 28.47 11.02
CA PHE A 499 0.93 29.43 10.13
C PHE A 499 2.16 30.13 10.75
N ASP A 500 2.06 30.55 12.01
CA ASP A 500 3.14 31.26 12.71
C ASP A 500 4.34 30.35 12.97
N HIS A 501 4.11 29.09 13.37
CA HIS A 501 5.19 28.10 13.48
C HIS A 501 5.84 27.84 12.12
N ARG A 502 5.05 27.73 11.05
CA ARG A 502 5.57 27.48 9.69
C ARG A 502 6.40 28.65 9.16
N LYS A 503 5.99 29.89 9.43
CA LYS A 503 6.74 31.09 9.07
C LYS A 503 8.08 31.14 9.82
N SER A 504 8.07 30.82 11.11
CA SER A 504 9.27 30.75 11.95
C SER A 504 10.21 29.64 11.48
N LEU A 505 9.65 28.47 11.18
CA LEU A 505 10.36 27.31 10.64
C LEU A 505 11.19 27.68 9.40
N LYS A 506 10.61 28.43 8.45
CA LYS A 506 11.33 28.86 7.25
C LYS A 506 12.64 29.60 7.57
N VAL A 507 12.60 30.52 8.53
CA VAL A 507 13.77 31.33 8.92
C VAL A 507 14.83 30.44 9.56
N PHE A 508 14.44 29.56 10.50
CA PHE A 508 15.38 28.67 11.17
C PHE A 508 15.95 27.60 10.24
N LEU A 509 15.16 27.07 9.31
CA LEU A 509 15.64 26.13 8.29
C LEU A 509 16.69 26.75 7.38
N GLN A 510 16.50 28.00 6.94
CA GLN A 510 17.50 28.70 6.13
C GLN A 510 18.84 28.83 6.89
N GLN A 511 18.79 29.22 8.17
CA GLN A 511 19.97 29.32 9.01
C GLN A 511 20.61 27.94 9.25
N TYR A 512 19.80 26.91 9.45
CA TYR A 512 20.28 25.55 9.73
C TYR A 512 20.93 24.91 8.50
N ILE A 513 20.38 25.10 7.29
CA ILE A 513 20.99 24.66 6.03
C ILE A 513 22.36 25.32 5.85
N GLU A 514 22.48 26.62 6.12
CA GLU A 514 23.78 27.29 6.07
C GLU A 514 24.77 26.74 7.09
N ASN A 515 24.31 26.44 8.31
CA ASN A 515 25.14 25.85 9.36
C ASN A 515 25.64 24.45 8.95
N LEU A 516 24.75 23.59 8.46
CA LEU A 516 25.09 22.25 7.97
C LEU A 516 26.07 22.27 6.79
N LYS A 517 25.98 23.28 5.90
CA LYS A 517 26.94 23.47 4.79
C LYS A 517 28.32 23.93 5.26
N LYS A 518 28.40 24.67 6.37
CA LYS A 518 29.66 25.18 6.94
C LYS A 518 30.38 24.16 7.81
N ASP A 519 29.63 23.28 8.47
CA ASP A 519 30.18 22.24 9.32
C ASP A 519 31.00 21.25 8.48
N ARG A 520 32.30 21.10 8.79
CA ARG A 520 33.24 20.18 8.15
C ARG A 520 33.58 18.98 9.02
N THR A 521 32.95 18.84 10.19
CA THR A 521 33.20 17.70 11.05
C THR A 521 32.54 16.46 10.45
N ASP A 522 33.38 15.52 10.03
CA ASP A 522 32.99 14.17 9.57
C ASP A 522 33.02 13.17 10.75
N ASP A 523 33.22 13.65 11.98
CA ASP A 523 33.23 12.81 13.18
C ASP A 523 31.82 12.26 13.45
N LEU A 524 31.74 10.94 13.71
CA LEU A 524 30.50 10.29 14.11
C LEU A 524 29.97 10.96 15.40
N PRO A 525 28.75 11.54 15.37
CA PRO A 525 28.16 12.03 16.60
C PRO A 525 27.86 10.84 17.53
N ASP A 526 28.12 11.00 18.83
CA ASP A 526 27.65 10.04 19.83
C ASP A 526 26.11 10.06 19.82
N ILE A 527 25.51 8.96 19.38
CA ILE A 527 24.05 8.78 19.30
C ILE A 527 23.39 9.10 20.65
N ASN A 528 24.01 8.75 21.77
CA ASN A 528 23.47 9.04 23.10
C ASN A 528 23.47 10.55 23.40
N GLU A 529 24.52 11.26 22.97
CA GLU A 529 24.61 12.70 23.08
C GLU A 529 23.59 13.39 22.18
N THR A 530 23.45 12.97 20.92
CA THR A 530 22.43 13.51 20.00
C THR A 530 21.03 13.25 20.53
N LEU A 531 20.74 12.05 21.06
CA LEU A 531 19.47 11.75 21.71
C LEU A 531 19.20 12.67 22.90
N ARG A 532 20.22 12.91 23.75
CA ARG A 532 20.12 13.85 24.86
C ARG A 532 19.82 15.26 24.35
N ASN A 533 20.50 15.69 23.30
CA ASN A 533 20.32 17.00 22.69
C ASN A 533 18.92 17.18 22.11
N VAL A 534 18.40 16.18 21.39
CA VAL A 534 17.01 16.18 20.90
C VAL A 534 16.02 16.24 22.06
N ARG A 535 16.25 15.48 23.14
CA ARG A 535 15.41 15.57 24.35
C ARG A 535 15.44 16.96 24.95
N LEU A 536 16.61 17.59 25.07
CA LEU A 536 16.75 18.96 25.57
C LEU A 536 16.04 19.99 24.67
N CYS A 537 15.93 19.73 23.37
CA CYS A 537 15.16 20.60 22.48
C CYS A 537 13.65 20.52 22.77
N LEU A 538 13.16 19.36 23.19
CA LEU A 538 11.74 19.12 23.43
C LEU A 538 11.34 19.27 24.91
N GLN A 539 12.31 19.26 25.83
CA GLN A 539 12.12 19.52 27.25
C GLN A 539 12.02 21.02 27.52
N ASP A 540 11.15 21.41 28.45
CA ASP A 540 10.99 22.78 28.94
C ASP A 540 10.67 23.83 27.86
N PHE A 541 10.02 23.42 26.77
CA PHE A 541 9.49 24.35 25.77
C PHE A 541 8.03 24.71 26.12
N PRO A 542 7.74 25.98 26.50
CA PRO A 542 6.41 26.37 26.95
C PRO A 542 5.34 26.11 25.90
N ASP A 543 5.60 26.38 24.62
CA ASP A 543 4.59 26.24 23.56
C ASP A 543 4.13 24.78 23.37
N ILE A 544 5.03 23.79 23.50
CA ILE A 544 4.64 22.35 23.48
C ILE A 544 3.71 22.06 24.67
N THR A 545 4.06 22.58 25.84
CA THR A 545 3.27 22.36 27.06
C THR A 545 1.90 23.04 26.95
N ASP A 546 1.87 24.27 26.47
CA ASP A 546 0.66 25.06 26.26
C ASP A 546 -0.27 24.38 25.26
N GLU A 547 0.28 23.87 24.16
CA GLU A 547 -0.51 23.17 23.17
C GLU A 547 -1.11 21.87 23.73
N ILE A 548 -0.30 21.02 24.37
CA ILE A 548 -0.79 19.76 24.99
C ILE A 548 -1.88 20.03 26.04
N LEU A 549 -1.68 21.03 26.89
CA LEU A 549 -2.65 21.43 27.92
C LEU A 549 -3.94 21.97 27.26
N THR A 550 -3.82 22.77 26.20
CA THR A 550 -4.96 23.29 25.43
C THR A 550 -5.75 22.16 24.79
N THR A 551 -5.09 21.20 24.14
CA THR A 551 -5.75 20.02 23.53
C THR A 551 -6.51 19.22 24.57
N ARG A 552 -5.88 19.01 25.73
CA ARG A 552 -6.48 18.26 26.84
C ARG A 552 -7.74 18.96 27.31
N LEU A 553 -7.68 20.26 27.60
CA LEU A 553 -8.84 21.04 28.01
C LEU A 553 -9.95 21.04 26.97
N MET A 554 -9.61 21.30 25.70
CA MET A 554 -10.56 21.33 24.61
C MET A 554 -11.32 20.01 24.50
N LYS A 555 -10.64 18.87 24.62
CA LYS A 555 -11.27 17.54 24.61
C LYS A 555 -12.31 17.39 25.72
N TYR A 556 -11.92 17.62 26.98
CA TYR A 556 -12.81 17.39 28.12
C TYR A 556 -13.96 18.41 28.16
N LEU A 557 -13.70 19.68 27.83
CA LEU A 557 -14.75 20.69 27.71
C LEU A 557 -15.75 20.36 26.60
N LYS A 558 -15.27 19.91 25.43
CA LYS A 558 -16.15 19.47 24.33
C LYS A 558 -17.02 18.29 24.77
N THR A 559 -16.42 17.26 25.39
CA THR A 559 -17.16 16.11 25.92
C THR A 559 -18.21 16.52 26.96
N ALA A 560 -17.90 17.48 27.85
CA ALA A 560 -18.84 17.97 28.84
C ALA A 560 -20.00 18.79 28.22
N ILE A 561 -19.73 19.57 27.17
CA ILE A 561 -20.75 20.35 26.46
C ILE A 561 -21.67 19.45 25.62
N GLU A 562 -21.13 18.39 25.03
CA GLU A 562 -21.88 17.46 24.18
C GLU A 562 -22.76 16.48 24.97
N PHE A 563 -22.44 16.28 26.26
CA PHE A 563 -23.24 15.44 27.14
C PHE A 563 -24.60 16.11 27.41
N ARG A 564 -25.69 15.43 27.05
CA ARG A 564 -27.05 15.92 27.31
C ARG A 564 -27.49 15.47 28.69
N PHE A 565 -28.00 16.41 29.47
CA PHE A 565 -28.65 16.14 30.74
C PHE A 565 -30.13 15.87 30.47
N ASP A 566 -30.54 14.62 30.62
CA ASP A 566 -31.93 14.29 30.93
C ASP A 566 -31.96 13.67 32.34
N GLU A 567 -32.63 14.33 33.28
CA GLU A 567 -32.67 13.94 34.71
C GLU A 567 -33.34 12.57 34.95
N GLU A 568 -33.98 12.00 33.92
CA GLU A 568 -34.66 10.71 33.96
C GLU A 568 -33.83 9.54 33.37
N ASP A 569 -32.64 9.81 32.82
CA ASP A 569 -31.80 8.79 32.14
C ASP A 569 -30.87 8.02 33.11
N GLU A 570 -30.67 6.73 32.84
CA GLU A 570 -29.74 5.85 33.60
C GLU A 570 -28.28 6.35 33.53
N ASP A 571 -27.96 7.20 32.54
CA ASP A 571 -26.63 7.75 32.28
C ASP A 571 -26.28 8.98 33.16
N PHE A 572 -27.14 9.39 34.11
CA PHE A 572 -26.89 10.54 34.99
C PHE A 572 -25.57 10.43 35.78
N VAL A 573 -25.22 9.22 36.22
CA VAL A 573 -23.96 8.96 36.94
C VAL A 573 -22.76 9.16 36.03
N ASP A 574 -22.86 8.73 34.77
CA ASP A 574 -21.80 8.90 33.78
C ASP A 574 -21.62 10.38 33.39
N ALA A 575 -22.73 11.13 33.30
CA ALA A 575 -22.70 12.58 33.12
C ALA A 575 -21.90 13.27 34.24
N LEU A 576 -22.22 12.97 35.51
CA LEU A 576 -21.52 13.52 36.66
C LEU A 576 -20.02 13.20 36.65
N LEU A 577 -19.65 11.96 36.28
CA LEU A 577 -18.26 11.56 36.16
C LEU A 577 -17.52 12.33 35.05
N VAL A 578 -18.18 12.61 33.92
CA VAL A 578 -17.63 13.45 32.84
C VAL A 578 -17.37 14.87 33.33
N PHE A 579 -18.30 15.47 34.08
CA PHE A 579 -18.12 16.82 34.65
C PHE A 579 -17.03 16.87 35.72
N GLU A 580 -17.02 15.91 36.66
CA GLU A 580 -15.98 15.80 37.69
C GLU A 580 -14.60 15.67 37.03
N ARG A 581 -14.48 14.78 36.03
CA ARG A 581 -13.23 14.60 35.31
C ARG A 581 -12.80 15.85 34.56
N THR A 582 -13.73 16.59 33.99
CA THR A 582 -13.46 17.87 33.29
C THR A 582 -12.95 18.92 34.28
N LEU A 583 -13.58 19.06 35.45
CA LEU A 583 -13.11 19.96 36.52
C LEU A 583 -11.74 19.56 37.04
N GLN A 584 -11.50 18.26 37.23
CA GLN A 584 -10.18 17.75 37.62
C GLN A 584 -9.11 18.13 36.59
N VAL A 585 -9.40 17.98 35.30
CA VAL A 585 -8.48 18.35 34.21
C VAL A 585 -8.19 19.85 34.22
N ILE A 586 -9.20 20.70 34.48
CA ILE A 586 -9.00 22.15 34.62
C ILE A 586 -8.06 22.44 35.80
N GLY A 587 -8.30 21.84 36.96
CA GLY A 587 -7.45 21.99 38.14
C GLY A 587 -6.00 21.51 37.92
N GLU A 588 -5.82 20.34 37.30
CA GLU A 588 -4.51 19.81 36.93
C GLU A 588 -3.78 20.73 35.94
N THR A 589 -4.52 21.33 35.00
CA THR A 589 -3.95 22.25 34.02
C THR A 589 -3.50 23.55 34.67
N LEU A 590 -4.31 24.14 35.56
CA LEU A 590 -3.93 25.29 36.36
C LEU A 590 -2.68 25.02 37.21
N HIS A 591 -2.61 23.86 37.87
CA HIS A 591 -1.44 23.48 38.66
C HIS A 591 -0.18 23.31 37.80
N SER A 592 -0.31 22.64 36.66
CA SER A 592 0.82 22.38 35.74
C SER A 592 1.31 23.68 35.10
N SER A 593 0.40 24.57 34.72
CA SER A 593 0.73 25.86 34.10
C SER A 593 1.53 26.79 35.02
N ALA A 594 1.26 26.75 36.33
CA ALA A 594 2.00 27.50 37.33
C ALA A 594 3.47 27.02 37.46
N GLN A 595 3.74 25.76 37.13
CA GLN A 595 5.09 25.19 37.13
C GLN A 595 5.83 25.44 35.82
N SER A 596 5.13 25.42 34.68
CA SER A 596 5.71 25.48 33.34
C SER A 596 5.81 26.89 32.72
N LYS A 597 5.37 27.95 33.41
CA LYS A 597 5.23 29.32 32.87
C LYS A 597 4.32 29.39 31.63
N SER A 598 3.32 28.51 31.60
CA SER A 598 2.33 28.41 30.52
C SER A 598 1.35 29.58 30.52
N VAL A 599 0.94 30.06 29.34
CA VAL A 599 -0.08 31.13 29.22
C VAL A 599 -1.49 30.59 29.46
N VAL A 600 -1.70 29.29 29.22
CA VAL A 600 -3.01 28.61 29.31
C VAL A 600 -3.60 28.74 30.72
N GLY A 601 -2.78 28.64 31.76
CA GLY A 601 -3.21 28.84 33.15
C GLY A 601 -3.80 30.21 33.42
N HIS A 602 -3.16 31.26 32.89
CA HIS A 602 -3.64 32.63 33.02
C HIS A 602 -4.97 32.83 32.28
N LEU A 603 -5.10 32.27 31.07
CA LEU A 603 -6.33 32.36 30.29
C LEU A 603 -7.50 31.67 31.00
N ILE A 604 -7.31 30.45 31.52
CA ILE A 604 -8.33 29.74 32.29
C ILE A 604 -8.70 30.52 33.55
N SER A 605 -7.70 31.03 34.29
CA SER A 605 -7.93 31.82 35.50
C SER A 605 -8.78 33.06 35.21
N SER A 606 -8.62 33.67 34.03
CA SER A 606 -9.41 34.83 33.60
C SER A 606 -10.86 34.50 33.22
N CYS A 607 -11.17 33.23 32.95
CA CYS A 607 -12.53 32.77 32.65
C CYS A 607 -13.33 32.46 33.93
N PHE A 608 -12.69 32.33 35.08
CA PHE A 608 -13.38 32.21 36.35
C PHE A 608 -13.88 33.58 36.82
N PRO A 609 -15.08 33.66 37.42
CA PRO A 609 -15.56 34.91 38.00
C PRO A 609 -14.56 35.41 39.04
N ASN A 610 -14.17 36.69 38.93
CA ASN A 610 -13.36 37.35 39.95
C ASN A 610 -14.14 37.34 41.27
N GLU A 611 -13.59 36.71 42.31
CA GLU A 611 -14.05 36.87 43.69
C GLU A 611 -13.73 38.28 44.23
#